data_AF-A0A0D2V3Q7-F1
#
_entry.id   AF-A0A0D2V3Q7-F1
#
_cell.length_a   1.000
_cell.length_b   1.000
_cell.length_c   1.000
_cell.angle_alpha   90.00
_cell.angle_beta   90.00
_cell.angle_gamma   90.00
#
_symmetry.space_group_name_H-M   'P 1'
#
loop_
_entity.id
_entity.type
_entity.pdbx_description
1 polymer ?
#
loop_
_entity_poly.entity_id
_entity_poly.type
_entity_poly.pdbx_seq_one_letter_code
_entity_poly.pdbx_strand_id
1 'polypeptide(L)'
;MVFGQVVIGPPGSGKTTYCNGMSQFLKLIGRKVAVINLDPANDSLPYECAINIEDLIKLSDVMTEHSLGPNGGLVYCMDYLEKNIDWLQSKLEPLLKDHYLLFDFPGQVELFFLHSNAKNVVMKLIKKLNLRLTAVHLVDAHLCSDPAKYISALILSLSTMLHLELPHINVLSKIDLIESYGKLSFNLDFYTDVQDLSYLQHHLDQDPRSAKFRFVIETCLFLHFSLCMSHKCSSV
;
A
#
# COMPACT_ATOMS: atom_id res chain seq x y z
N MET A 1 21.52 -6.94 -8.35
CA MET A 1 20.76 -6.13 -7.37
C MET A 1 19.30 -6.26 -7.74
N VAL A 2 18.45 -6.64 -6.78
CA VAL A 2 17.05 -7.02 -7.07
C VAL A 2 16.12 -5.89 -6.68
N PHE A 3 15.17 -5.60 -7.56
CA PHE A 3 14.18 -4.56 -7.36
C PHE A 3 12.80 -5.17 -7.17
N GLY A 4 11.95 -4.51 -6.39
CA GLY A 4 10.58 -4.93 -6.22
C GLY A 4 9.66 -3.85 -5.68
N GLN A 5 8.37 -4.15 -5.73
CA GLN A 5 7.30 -3.29 -5.23
C GLN A 5 6.59 -3.96 -4.08
N VAL A 6 6.32 -3.19 -3.04
CA VAL A 6 5.44 -3.58 -1.95
C VAL A 6 4.11 -2.90 -2.19
N VAL A 7 3.12 -3.64 -2.68
CA VAL A 7 1.81 -3.11 -3.07
C VAL A 7 0.92 -3.10 -1.84
N ILE A 8 0.50 -1.89 -1.44
CA ILE A 8 -0.23 -1.65 -0.20
C ILE A 8 -1.41 -0.71 -0.46
N GLY A 9 -2.30 -0.64 0.52
CA GLY A 9 -3.46 0.25 0.51
C GLY A 9 -4.71 -0.40 1.07
N PRO A 10 -5.77 0.40 1.31
CA PRO A 10 -6.98 -0.06 1.99
C PRO A 10 -7.68 -1.25 1.31
N PRO A 11 -8.60 -1.92 2.01
CA PRO A 11 -9.43 -2.95 1.39
C PRO A 11 -10.20 -2.37 0.20
N GLY A 12 -10.26 -3.11 -0.90
CA GLY A 12 -10.95 -2.67 -2.11
C GLY A 12 -10.21 -1.64 -2.98
N SER A 13 -9.02 -1.16 -2.60
CA SER A 13 -8.24 -0.20 -3.43
C SER A 13 -7.70 -0.79 -4.75
N GLY A 14 -7.77 -2.11 -4.93
CA GLY A 14 -7.39 -2.80 -6.17
C GLY A 14 -5.97 -3.38 -6.20
N LYS A 15 -5.37 -3.68 -5.03
CA LYS A 15 -3.99 -4.23 -4.92
C LYS A 15 -3.76 -5.48 -5.78
N THR A 16 -4.56 -6.52 -5.59
CA THR A 16 -4.45 -7.77 -6.36
C THR A 16 -4.66 -7.56 -7.86
N THR A 17 -5.60 -6.68 -8.24
CA THR A 17 -5.81 -6.29 -9.64
C THR A 17 -4.60 -5.57 -10.22
N TYR A 18 -3.99 -4.67 -9.46
CA TYR A 18 -2.76 -3.98 -9.83
C TYR A 18 -1.60 -4.98 -9.98
N CYS A 19 -1.42 -5.90 -9.04
CA CYS A 19 -0.39 -6.95 -9.13
C CYS A 19 -0.57 -7.79 -10.39
N ASN A 20 -1.81 -8.16 -10.75
CA ASN A 20 -2.10 -8.86 -11.99
C ASN A 20 -1.67 -8.04 -13.21
N GLY A 21 -2.19 -6.82 -13.36
CA GLY A 21 -1.91 -5.95 -14.50
C GLY A 21 -0.44 -5.59 -14.63
N MET A 22 0.22 -5.26 -13.51
CA MET A 22 1.65 -4.96 -13.46
C MET A 22 2.50 -6.18 -13.85
N SER A 23 2.13 -7.38 -13.39
CA SER A 23 2.84 -8.61 -13.77
C SER A 23 2.76 -8.87 -15.28
N GLN A 24 1.59 -8.65 -15.89
CA GLN A 24 1.40 -8.80 -17.33
C GLN A 24 2.17 -7.74 -18.11
N PHE A 25 2.07 -6.48 -17.70
CA PHE A 25 2.79 -5.37 -18.31
C PHE A 25 4.31 -5.58 -18.30
N LEU A 26 4.87 -5.94 -17.14
CA LEU A 26 6.30 -6.20 -17.00
C LEU A 26 6.76 -7.40 -17.85
N LYS A 27 5.96 -8.47 -17.93
CA LYS A 27 6.22 -9.61 -18.83
C LYS A 27 6.24 -9.18 -20.31
N LEU A 28 5.30 -8.33 -20.73
CA LEU A 28 5.21 -7.83 -22.11
C LEU A 28 6.44 -7.00 -22.52
N ILE A 29 7.02 -6.23 -21.60
CA ILE A 29 8.27 -5.48 -21.87
C ILE A 29 9.54 -6.34 -21.70
N GLY A 30 9.39 -7.67 -21.57
CA GLY A 30 10.49 -8.63 -21.51
C GLY A 30 11.13 -8.81 -20.13
N ARG A 31 10.49 -8.37 -19.05
CA ARG A 31 10.98 -8.61 -17.67
C ARG A 31 10.35 -9.86 -17.09
N LYS A 32 11.16 -10.69 -16.42
CA LYS A 32 10.65 -11.78 -15.58
C LYS A 32 10.12 -11.20 -14.27
N VAL A 33 8.97 -11.68 -13.83
CA VAL A 33 8.27 -11.17 -12.64
C VAL A 33 7.86 -12.33 -11.78
N ALA A 34 8.10 -12.21 -10.48
CA ALA A 34 7.55 -13.10 -9.47
C ALA A 34 6.55 -12.30 -8.62
N VAL A 35 5.32 -12.80 -8.55
CA VAL A 35 4.29 -12.23 -7.66
C VAL A 35 4.26 -13.06 -6.38
N ILE A 36 4.38 -12.39 -5.24
CA ILE A 36 4.39 -12.95 -3.89
C ILE A 36 3.11 -12.49 -3.22
N ASN A 37 2.18 -13.41 -2.96
CA ASN A 37 0.98 -13.13 -2.20
C ASN A 37 1.27 -13.27 -0.70
N LEU A 38 1.17 -12.17 0.04
CA LEU A 38 1.25 -12.14 1.50
C LEU A 38 -0.11 -11.84 2.14
N ASP A 39 -1.20 -11.77 1.38
CA ASP A 39 -2.57 -11.67 1.89
C ASP A 39 -3.19 -13.06 2.11
N PRO A 40 -3.36 -13.53 3.36
CA PRO A 40 -3.92 -14.84 3.66
C PRO A 40 -5.46 -14.86 3.59
N ALA A 41 -6.12 -13.74 3.31
CA ALA A 41 -7.56 -13.67 3.05
C ALA A 41 -7.92 -13.70 1.55
N ASN A 42 -6.93 -13.88 0.67
CA ASN A 42 -7.13 -13.80 -0.77
C ASN A 42 -7.33 -15.18 -1.40
N ASP A 43 -8.58 -15.65 -1.38
CA ASP A 43 -8.96 -17.01 -1.81
C ASP A 43 -8.87 -17.25 -3.33
N SER A 44 -8.82 -16.19 -4.14
CA SER A 44 -8.84 -16.30 -5.60
C SER A 44 -7.86 -15.34 -6.26
N LEU A 45 -6.64 -15.84 -6.52
CA LEU A 45 -5.58 -15.09 -7.18
C LEU A 45 -5.79 -15.07 -8.70
N PRO A 46 -5.93 -13.90 -9.34
CA PRO A 46 -6.11 -13.78 -10.79
C PRO A 46 -4.79 -13.87 -11.58
N TYR A 47 -3.69 -14.28 -10.92
CA TYR A 47 -2.34 -14.35 -11.48
C TYR A 47 -1.63 -15.62 -11.02
N GLU A 48 -0.56 -15.98 -11.75
CA GLU A 48 0.37 -17.02 -11.33
C GLU A 48 1.18 -16.54 -10.13
N CYS A 49 0.89 -17.11 -8.96
CA CYS A 49 1.55 -16.77 -7.70
C CYS A 49 2.82 -17.61 -7.54
N ALA A 50 3.98 -16.95 -7.43
CA ALA A 50 5.26 -17.64 -7.25
C ALA A 50 5.44 -18.12 -5.80
N ILE A 51 4.93 -17.36 -4.83
CA ILE A 51 4.97 -17.68 -3.40
C ILE A 51 3.64 -17.22 -2.79
N ASN A 52 2.90 -18.14 -2.17
CA ASN A 52 1.66 -17.84 -1.48
C ASN A 52 1.81 -18.08 0.03
N ILE A 53 1.44 -17.11 0.86
CA ILE A 53 1.45 -17.24 2.32
C ILE A 53 0.58 -18.41 2.83
N GLU A 54 -0.45 -18.80 2.09
CA GLU A 54 -1.30 -19.95 2.44
C GLU A 54 -0.53 -21.29 2.50
N ASP A 55 0.60 -21.40 1.80
CA ASP A 55 1.48 -22.57 1.87
C ASP A 55 2.20 -22.67 3.24
N LEU A 56 2.29 -21.55 3.97
CA LEU A 56 2.84 -21.46 5.31
C LEU A 56 1.74 -21.52 6.37
N ILE A 57 0.68 -20.72 6.21
CA ILE A 57 -0.40 -20.58 7.18
C ILE A 57 -1.71 -20.15 6.51
N LYS A 58 -2.79 -20.86 6.81
CA LYS A 58 -4.14 -20.56 6.29
C LYS A 58 -4.97 -19.81 7.31
N LEU A 59 -5.63 -18.74 6.87
CA LEU A 59 -6.48 -17.92 7.73
C LEU A 59 -7.65 -18.71 8.33
N SER A 60 -8.27 -19.60 7.55
CA SER A 60 -9.39 -20.45 8.01
C SER A 60 -9.00 -21.32 9.21
N ASP A 61 -7.79 -21.87 9.17
CA ASP A 61 -7.29 -22.82 10.17
C ASP A 61 -6.98 -22.07 11.46
N VAL A 62 -6.34 -20.90 11.35
CA VAL A 62 -6.06 -19.99 12.47
C VAL A 62 -7.34 -19.51 13.16
N MET A 63 -8.35 -19.10 12.37
CA MET A 63 -9.63 -18.65 12.93
C MET A 63 -10.31 -19.76 13.72
N THR A 64 -10.25 -21.00 13.23
CA THR A 64 -10.87 -22.16 13.87
C THR A 64 -10.10 -22.59 15.13
N GLU A 65 -8.78 -22.73 15.03
CA GLU A 65 -7.92 -23.24 16.10
C GLU A 65 -7.82 -22.26 17.28
N HIS A 66 -7.68 -20.97 16.99
CA HIS A 66 -7.50 -19.92 18.01
C HIS A 66 -8.80 -19.20 18.37
N SER A 67 -9.94 -19.58 17.79
CA SER A 67 -11.24 -18.91 18.00
C SER A 67 -11.17 -17.39 17.76
N LEU A 68 -10.43 -16.98 16.72
CA LEU A 68 -10.22 -15.59 16.35
C LEU A 68 -11.19 -15.16 15.25
N GLY A 69 -11.61 -13.90 15.28
CA GLY A 69 -12.29 -13.27 14.15
C GLY A 69 -11.34 -12.99 12.97
N PRO A 70 -11.86 -12.62 11.78
CA PRO A 70 -11.05 -12.45 10.57
C PRO A 70 -9.85 -11.51 10.74
N ASN A 71 -10.05 -10.34 11.36
CA ASN A 71 -8.98 -9.37 11.57
C ASN A 71 -7.92 -9.89 12.57
N GLY A 72 -8.35 -10.58 13.63
CA GLY A 72 -7.42 -11.19 14.59
C GLY A 72 -6.61 -12.33 13.96
N GLY A 73 -7.25 -13.14 13.11
CA GLY A 73 -6.59 -14.18 12.33
C GLY A 73 -5.56 -13.62 11.34
N LEU A 74 -5.86 -12.51 10.67
CA LEU A 74 -4.93 -11.84 9.77
C LEU A 74 -3.67 -11.34 10.49
N VAL A 75 -3.83 -10.70 11.66
CA VAL A 75 -2.71 -10.27 12.50
C VAL A 75 -1.85 -11.47 12.90
N TYR A 76 -2.50 -12.56 13.34
CA TYR A 76 -1.82 -13.79 13.72
C TYR A 76 -1.03 -14.41 12.56
N CYS A 77 -1.60 -14.44 11.34
CA CYS A 77 -0.90 -14.94 10.16
C CYS A 77 0.37 -14.12 9.86
N MET A 78 0.30 -12.80 10.01
CA MET A 78 1.46 -11.92 9.83
C MET A 78 2.51 -12.08 10.94
N ASP A 79 2.08 -12.25 12.19
CA ASP A 79 2.98 -12.63 13.31
C ASP A 79 3.70 -13.95 13.03
N TYR A 80 2.97 -14.94 12.53
CA TYR A 80 3.51 -16.25 12.20
C TYR A 80 4.50 -16.18 11.05
N LEU A 81 4.21 -15.40 10.01
CA LEU A 81 5.13 -15.13 8.92
C LEU A 81 6.41 -14.44 9.43
N GLU A 82 6.28 -13.45 10.32
CA GLU A 82 7.45 -12.75 10.87
C GLU A 82 8.38 -13.68 11.65
N LYS A 83 7.81 -14.60 12.44
CA LYS A 83 8.57 -15.62 13.20
C LYS A 83 9.22 -16.65 12.29
N ASN A 84 8.57 -16.99 11.19
CA ASN A 84 9.03 -17.97 10.20
C ASN A 84 9.59 -17.31 8.94
N ILE A 85 10.21 -16.14 9.06
CA ILE A 85 10.70 -15.35 7.92
C ILE A 85 11.72 -16.11 7.06
N ASP A 86 12.43 -17.08 7.64
CA ASP A 86 13.40 -17.92 6.93
C ASP A 86 12.74 -18.78 5.84
N TRP A 87 11.47 -19.17 6.03
CA TRP A 87 10.67 -19.82 5.00
C TRP A 87 10.54 -18.91 3.77
N LEU A 88 10.15 -17.66 3.96
CA LEU A 88 9.98 -16.69 2.87
C LEU A 88 11.33 -16.39 2.19
N GLN A 89 12.40 -16.26 2.97
CA GLN A 89 13.75 -16.06 2.44
C GLN A 89 14.17 -17.22 1.53
N SER A 90 14.03 -18.46 1.98
CA SER A 90 14.40 -19.65 1.20
C SER A 90 13.65 -19.76 -0.13
N LYS A 91 12.37 -19.35 -0.15
CA LYS A 91 11.54 -19.31 -1.36
C LYS A 91 11.92 -18.16 -2.30
N LEU A 92 12.36 -17.03 -1.75
CA LEU A 92 12.78 -15.86 -2.54
C LEU A 92 14.16 -16.04 -3.17
N GLU A 93 15.12 -16.68 -2.50
CA GLU A 93 16.49 -16.91 -2.98
C GLU A 93 16.62 -17.34 -4.45
N PRO A 94 15.88 -18.35 -4.96
CA PRO A 94 15.96 -18.75 -6.36
C PRO A 94 15.45 -17.67 -7.33
N LEU A 95 14.55 -16.80 -6.89
CA LEU A 95 13.93 -15.74 -7.70
C LEU A 95 14.81 -14.48 -7.77
N LEU A 96 15.74 -14.30 -6.82
CA LEU A 96 16.60 -13.11 -6.75
C LEU A 96 17.58 -12.94 -7.91
N LYS A 97 17.74 -13.94 -8.79
CA LYS A 97 18.75 -13.86 -9.87
C LYS A 97 18.30 -12.98 -11.02
N ASP A 98 17.04 -13.07 -11.42
CA ASP A 98 16.54 -12.49 -12.67
C ASP A 98 15.08 -12.01 -12.62
N HIS A 99 14.40 -12.07 -11.47
CA HIS A 99 13.01 -11.64 -11.35
C HIS A 99 12.88 -10.26 -10.71
N TYR A 100 11.91 -9.50 -11.21
CA TYR A 100 11.33 -8.35 -10.52
C TYR A 100 10.28 -8.86 -9.53
N LEU A 101 10.32 -8.39 -8.28
CA LEU A 101 9.45 -8.90 -7.21
C LEU A 101 8.23 -7.98 -7.02
N LEU A 102 7.02 -8.55 -7.02
CA LEU A 102 5.79 -7.85 -6.67
C LEU A 102 5.21 -8.50 -5.42
N PHE A 103 5.16 -7.77 -4.32
CA PHE A 103 4.54 -8.25 -3.08
C PHE A 103 3.12 -7.70 -2.95
N ASP A 104 2.12 -8.57 -3.00
CA ASP A 104 0.72 -8.22 -2.69
C ASP A 104 0.51 -8.37 -1.19
N PHE A 105 0.33 -7.26 -0.48
CA PHE A 105 0.13 -7.26 0.96
C PHE A 105 -1.37 -7.26 1.33
N PRO A 106 -1.72 -7.74 2.53
CA PRO A 106 -3.09 -7.68 3.01
C PRO A 106 -3.64 -6.26 3.05
N GLY A 107 -4.92 -6.11 2.75
CA GLY A 107 -5.55 -4.79 2.66
C GLY A 107 -5.89 -4.11 3.98
N GLN A 108 -5.84 -4.83 5.10
CA GLN A 108 -6.28 -4.27 6.37
C GLN A 108 -5.32 -3.20 6.87
N VAL A 109 -5.88 -2.02 7.09
CA VAL A 109 -5.16 -0.81 7.46
C VAL A 109 -4.45 -1.02 8.80
N GLU A 110 -5.10 -1.70 9.73
CA GLU A 110 -4.63 -2.03 11.08
C GLU A 110 -3.27 -2.74 11.09
N LEU A 111 -2.98 -3.56 10.08
CA LEU A 111 -1.71 -4.30 9.97
C LEU A 111 -0.51 -3.38 9.74
N PHE A 112 -0.75 -2.19 9.19
CA PHE A 112 0.27 -1.18 8.92
C PHE A 112 0.32 -0.08 9.99
N PHE A 113 -0.58 -0.06 10.97
CA PHE A 113 -0.64 1.01 11.97
C PHE A 113 -0.49 0.51 13.40
N LEU A 114 -1.17 -0.58 13.73
CA LEU A 114 -1.21 -1.09 15.11
C LEU A 114 -0.08 -2.09 15.36
N HIS A 115 0.42 -2.72 14.31
CA HIS A 115 1.42 -3.78 14.40
C HIS A 115 2.69 -3.40 13.63
N SER A 116 3.84 -3.78 14.18
CA SER A 116 5.14 -3.55 13.53
C SER A 116 5.52 -4.68 12.57
N ASN A 117 4.67 -5.69 12.42
CA ASN A 117 5.01 -6.96 11.78
C ASN A 117 5.30 -6.80 10.29
N ALA A 118 4.42 -6.09 9.57
CA ALA A 118 4.62 -5.81 8.16
C ALA A 118 5.94 -5.07 7.91
N LYS A 119 6.23 -4.03 8.70
CA LYS A 119 7.50 -3.31 8.68
C LYS A 119 8.68 -4.23 8.95
N ASN A 120 8.61 -5.05 10.01
CA ASN A 120 9.69 -5.94 10.41
C ASN A 120 9.99 -6.99 9.33
N VAL A 121 8.95 -7.57 8.72
CA VAL A 121 9.07 -8.49 7.58
C VAL A 121 9.81 -7.80 6.44
N VAL A 122 9.35 -6.63 6.00
CA VAL A 122 9.99 -5.91 4.89
C VAL A 122 11.43 -5.51 5.21
N MET A 123 11.70 -4.99 6.40
CA MET A 123 13.04 -4.59 6.81
C MET A 123 14.01 -5.77 6.93
N LYS A 124 13.54 -6.94 7.40
CA LYS A 124 14.32 -8.18 7.39
C LYS A 124 14.66 -8.61 5.97
N LEU A 125 13.69 -8.57 5.05
CA LEU A 125 13.91 -8.89 3.63
C LEU A 125 14.93 -7.96 2.98
N ILE A 126 14.81 -6.65 3.19
CA ILE A 126 15.77 -5.66 2.65
C ILE A 126 17.19 -5.92 3.17
N LYS A 127 17.35 -6.10 4.48
CA LYS A 127 18.66 -6.28 5.11
C LYS A 127 19.33 -7.61 4.73
N LYS A 128 18.58 -8.71 4.71
CA LYS A 128 19.12 -10.06 4.47
C LYS A 128 19.33 -10.36 3.00
N LEU A 129 18.41 -9.95 2.13
CA LEU A 129 18.41 -10.30 0.71
C LEU A 129 18.91 -9.15 -0.19
N ASN A 130 19.33 -8.03 0.40
CA ASN A 130 19.83 -6.84 -0.30
C ASN A 130 18.88 -6.34 -1.40
N LEU A 131 17.57 -6.30 -1.06
CA LEU A 131 16.51 -5.87 -1.96
C LEU A 131 16.39 -4.34 -1.98
N ARG A 132 16.10 -3.80 -3.16
CA ARG A 132 15.66 -2.40 -3.34
C ARG A 132 14.15 -2.39 -3.52
N LEU A 133 13.43 -2.06 -2.46
CA LEU A 133 11.96 -2.07 -2.45
C LEU A 133 11.40 -0.64 -2.45
N THR A 134 10.27 -0.47 -3.12
CA THR A 134 9.46 0.75 -3.12
C THR A 134 8.02 0.39 -2.79
N ALA A 135 7.41 1.12 -1.87
CA ALA A 135 6.01 0.95 -1.54
C ALA A 135 5.14 1.64 -2.62
N VAL A 136 4.20 0.90 -3.19
CA VAL A 136 3.18 1.42 -4.10
C VAL A 136 1.86 1.42 -3.34
N HIS A 137 1.40 2.60 -2.95
CA HIS A 137 0.19 2.77 -2.16
C HIS A 137 -0.98 3.15 -3.05
N LEU A 138 -1.93 2.22 -3.18
CA LEU A 138 -3.13 2.43 -3.97
C LEU A 138 -4.18 3.20 -3.18
N VAL A 139 -4.61 4.31 -3.74
CA VAL A 139 -5.67 5.17 -3.22
C VAL A 139 -6.85 5.11 -4.20
N ASP A 140 -8.02 4.70 -3.72
CA ASP A 140 -9.21 4.61 -4.57
C ASP A 140 -9.66 6.02 -5.01
N ALA A 141 -9.83 6.23 -6.32
CA ALA A 141 -10.27 7.50 -6.88
C ALA A 141 -11.62 7.99 -6.36
N HIS A 142 -12.48 7.10 -5.84
CA HIS A 142 -13.71 7.50 -5.18
C HIS A 142 -13.46 8.47 -4.00
N LEU A 143 -12.29 8.41 -3.35
CA LEU A 143 -11.94 9.30 -2.25
C LEU A 143 -11.76 10.75 -2.71
N CYS A 144 -11.53 11.01 -4.00
CA CYS A 144 -11.50 12.36 -4.56
C CYS A 144 -12.89 13.01 -4.71
N SER A 145 -13.98 12.23 -4.59
CA SER A 145 -15.36 12.74 -4.69
C SER A 145 -15.75 13.72 -3.59
N ASP A 146 -15.04 13.67 -2.46
CA ASP A 146 -15.30 14.52 -1.30
C ASP A 146 -13.97 15.02 -0.69
N PRO A 147 -13.84 16.33 -0.41
CA PRO A 147 -12.61 16.90 0.16
C PRO A 147 -12.18 16.26 1.48
N ALA A 148 -13.12 15.94 2.37
CA ALA A 148 -12.79 15.33 3.66
C ALA A 148 -12.30 13.89 3.50
N LYS A 149 -12.91 13.11 2.59
CA LYS A 149 -12.40 11.78 2.20
C LYS A 149 -11.00 11.85 1.60
N TYR A 150 -10.75 12.81 0.72
CA TYR A 150 -9.44 12.97 0.08
C TYR A 150 -8.35 13.31 1.11
N ILE A 151 -8.62 14.23 2.05
CA ILE A 151 -7.68 14.55 3.13
C ILE A 151 -7.43 13.34 4.04
N SER A 152 -8.47 12.57 4.35
CA SER A 152 -8.33 11.33 5.12
C SER A 152 -7.39 10.34 4.41
N ALA A 153 -7.49 10.24 3.08
CA ALA A 153 -6.61 9.42 2.26
C ALA A 153 -5.16 9.91 2.25
N LEU A 154 -4.93 11.24 2.24
CA LEU A 154 -3.60 11.83 2.33
C LEU A 154 -2.94 11.57 3.68
N ILE A 155 -3.68 11.77 4.79
CA ILE A 155 -3.23 11.46 6.15
C ILE A 155 -2.85 9.99 6.24
N LEU A 156 -3.70 9.11 5.72
CA LEU A 156 -3.47 7.68 5.70
C LEU A 156 -2.19 7.33 4.95
N SER A 157 -2.03 7.86 3.74
CA SER A 157 -0.84 7.65 2.90
C SER A 157 0.44 8.10 3.59
N LEU A 158 0.42 9.29 4.20
CA LEU A 158 1.56 9.84 4.93
C LEU A 158 1.90 8.98 6.15
N SER A 159 0.88 8.59 6.91
CA SER A 159 1.06 7.78 8.11
C SER A 159 1.63 6.39 7.76
N THR A 160 1.15 5.78 6.68
CA THR A 160 1.69 4.50 6.16
C THR A 160 3.14 4.65 5.70
N MET A 161 3.48 5.75 5.01
CA MET A 161 4.85 6.04 4.58
C MET A 161 5.81 6.13 5.78
N LEU A 162 5.41 6.84 6.84
CA LEU A 162 6.22 6.98 8.05
C LEU A 162 6.39 5.65 8.80
N HIS A 163 5.35 4.82 8.85
CA HIS A 163 5.43 3.54 9.56
C HIS A 163 6.28 2.51 8.82
N LEU A 164 6.14 2.40 7.50
CA LEU A 164 6.87 1.42 6.69
C LEU A 164 8.33 1.81 6.41
N GLU A 165 8.68 3.10 6.47
CA GLU A 165 10.05 3.60 6.22
C GLU A 165 10.62 3.21 4.85
N LEU A 166 9.76 3.14 3.83
CA LEU A 166 10.13 2.86 2.44
C LEU A 166 9.92 4.07 1.55
N PRO A 167 10.68 4.21 0.44
CA PRO A 167 10.29 5.10 -0.65
C PRO A 167 8.87 4.77 -1.08
N HIS A 168 8.00 5.78 -1.15
CA HIS A 168 6.56 5.60 -1.24
C HIS A 168 6.01 6.33 -2.47
N ILE A 169 5.26 5.61 -3.30
CA ILE A 169 4.58 6.14 -4.48
C ILE A 169 3.08 5.97 -4.27
N ASN A 170 2.36 7.08 -4.20
CA ASN A 170 0.90 7.05 -4.16
C ASN A 170 0.36 6.91 -5.59
N VAL A 171 -0.54 5.95 -5.80
CA VAL A 171 -1.16 5.69 -7.10
C VAL A 171 -2.67 5.80 -6.92
N LEU A 172 -3.28 6.71 -7.68
CA LEU A 172 -4.73 6.82 -7.75
C LEU A 172 -5.27 5.67 -8.61
N SER A 173 -6.03 4.76 -8.01
CA SER A 173 -6.61 3.59 -8.68
C SER A 173 -8.06 3.85 -9.11
N LYS A 174 -8.56 3.05 -10.06
CA LYS A 174 -9.94 3.13 -10.58
C LYS A 174 -10.32 4.50 -11.16
N ILE A 175 -9.36 5.18 -11.79
CA ILE A 175 -9.58 6.49 -12.39
C ILE A 175 -10.63 6.44 -13.52
N ASP A 176 -10.81 5.28 -14.13
CA ASP A 176 -11.84 4.99 -15.13
C ASP A 176 -13.27 5.16 -14.58
N LEU A 177 -13.46 5.02 -13.27
CA LEU A 177 -14.77 5.17 -12.63
C LEU A 177 -15.07 6.60 -12.17
N ILE A 178 -14.12 7.54 -12.28
CA ILE A 178 -14.28 8.91 -11.76
C ILE A 178 -15.47 9.62 -12.39
N GLU A 179 -15.68 9.45 -13.69
CA GLU A 179 -16.81 10.07 -14.40
C GLU A 179 -18.17 9.59 -13.86
N SER A 180 -18.22 8.38 -13.31
CA SER A 180 -19.43 7.82 -12.70
C SER A 180 -19.73 8.37 -11.30
N TYR A 181 -18.74 8.98 -10.63
CA TYR A 181 -18.88 9.53 -9.27
C TYR A 181 -19.41 10.97 -9.23
N GLY A 182 -19.58 11.61 -10.38
CA GLY A 182 -20.09 12.97 -10.53
C GLY A 182 -19.00 13.99 -10.85
N LYS A 183 -19.35 15.28 -10.81
CA LYS A 183 -18.37 16.36 -11.05
C LYS A 183 -17.43 16.46 -9.85
N LEU A 184 -16.15 16.16 -10.09
CA LEU A 184 -15.08 16.48 -9.14
C LEU A 184 -14.99 17.99 -8.90
N SER A 185 -14.61 18.37 -7.68
CA SER A 185 -14.37 19.77 -7.32
C SER A 185 -13.15 20.35 -8.05
N PHE A 186 -12.17 19.51 -8.41
CA PHE A 186 -10.94 19.90 -9.10
C PHE A 186 -10.62 18.97 -10.28
N ASN A 187 -9.68 19.36 -11.14
CA ASN A 187 -9.15 18.50 -12.19
C ASN A 187 -8.28 17.38 -11.59
N LEU A 188 -8.03 16.33 -12.37
CA LEU A 188 -7.21 15.20 -11.92
C LEU A 188 -5.79 15.62 -11.58
N ASP A 189 -5.22 16.59 -12.32
CA ASP A 189 -3.85 17.07 -12.09
C ASP A 189 -3.68 17.63 -10.67
N PHE A 190 -4.71 18.29 -10.11
CA PHE A 190 -4.69 18.76 -8.73
C PHE A 190 -4.55 17.61 -7.73
N TYR A 191 -5.29 16.51 -7.94
CA TYR A 191 -5.27 15.35 -7.05
C TYR A 191 -4.01 14.49 -7.20
N THR A 192 -3.35 14.51 -8.36
CA THR A 192 -2.11 13.77 -8.63
C THR A 192 -0.86 14.52 -8.19
N ASP A 193 -0.82 15.85 -8.41
CA ASP A 193 0.32 16.69 -8.04
C ASP A 193 0.30 17.07 -6.55
N VAL A 194 -0.84 16.88 -5.88
CA VAL A 194 -1.09 17.29 -4.49
C VAL A 194 -0.65 18.74 -4.28
N GLN A 195 -1.07 19.62 -5.20
CA GLN A 195 -0.77 21.04 -5.09
C GLN A 195 -1.52 21.66 -3.91
N ASP A 196 -0.92 22.73 -3.37
CA ASP A 196 -1.29 23.47 -2.16
C ASP A 196 -2.68 23.14 -1.58
N LEU A 197 -2.71 22.35 -0.49
CA LEU A 197 -3.94 21.95 0.19
C LEU A 197 -4.68 23.14 0.83
N SER A 198 -4.11 24.35 0.83
CA SER A 198 -4.80 25.58 1.25
C SER A 198 -6.11 25.81 0.49
N TYR A 199 -6.20 25.37 -0.77
CA TYR A 199 -7.43 25.46 -1.57
C TYR A 199 -8.55 24.52 -1.08
N LEU A 200 -8.19 23.36 -0.51
CA LEU A 200 -9.16 22.46 0.11
C LEU A 200 -9.72 23.04 1.41
N GLN A 201 -8.94 23.85 2.12
CA GLN A 201 -9.33 24.51 3.37
C GLN A 201 -10.56 25.41 3.18
N HIS A 202 -10.64 26.15 2.07
CA HIS A 202 -11.79 27.01 1.75
C HIS A 202 -13.10 26.24 1.58
N HIS A 203 -13.06 25.01 1.07
CA HIS A 203 -14.25 24.17 0.91
C HIS A 203 -14.65 23.47 2.22
N LEU A 204 -13.67 23.13 3.06
CA LEU A 204 -13.90 22.51 4.37
C LEU A 204 -14.46 23.50 5.39
N ASP A 205 -14.17 24.79 5.22
CA ASP A 205 -14.72 25.84 6.06
C ASP A 205 -16.22 26.09 5.83
N GLN A 206 -16.79 25.53 4.76
CA GLN A 206 -18.22 25.65 4.44
C GLN A 206 -19.09 24.60 5.17
N ASP A 207 -18.50 23.52 5.68
CA ASP A 207 -19.20 22.53 6.51
C ASP A 207 -18.79 22.67 8.00
N PRO A 208 -19.75 22.93 8.92
CA PRO A 208 -19.48 23.04 10.36
C PRO A 208 -18.81 21.81 10.98
N ARG A 209 -18.93 20.61 10.37
CA ARG A 209 -18.31 19.38 10.87
C ARG A 209 -16.82 19.31 10.53
N SER A 210 -16.38 19.94 9.45
CA SER A 210 -14.98 19.91 8.99
C SER A 210 -14.07 20.91 9.68
N ALA A 211 -14.61 21.90 10.40
CA ALA A 211 -13.84 22.84 11.21
C ALA A 211 -12.90 22.15 12.24
N LYS A 212 -13.25 20.95 12.70
CA LYS A 212 -12.42 20.14 13.62
C LYS A 212 -11.16 19.56 12.97
N PHE A 213 -11.13 19.42 11.65
CA PHE A 213 -9.99 18.86 10.92
C PHE A 213 -8.96 19.90 10.49
N ARG A 214 -9.22 21.19 10.72
CA ARG A 214 -8.36 22.30 10.30
C ARG A 214 -6.91 22.15 10.79
N PHE A 215 -6.73 21.76 12.06
CA PHE A 215 -5.41 21.49 12.65
C PHE A 215 -4.67 20.30 11.99
N VAL A 216 -5.42 19.25 11.61
CA VAL A 216 -4.86 18.05 10.97
C VAL A 216 -4.41 18.37 9.53
N ILE A 217 -5.16 19.25 8.84
CA ILE A 217 -4.86 19.72 7.49
C ILE A 217 -3.60 20.59 7.48
N GLU A 218 -3.47 21.53 8.42
CA GLU A 218 -2.27 22.36 8.58
C GLU A 218 -1.03 21.52 8.89
N THR A 219 -1.18 20.47 9.70
CA THR A 219 -0.08 19.52 10.01
C THR A 219 0.30 18.68 8.79
N CYS A 220 -0.67 18.24 7.98
CA CYS A 220 -0.43 17.51 6.74
C CYS A 220 0.24 18.38 5.68
N LEU A 221 -0.19 19.64 5.53
CA LEU A 221 0.46 20.63 4.68
C LEU A 221 1.94 20.76 5.02
N PHE A 222 2.26 20.91 6.30
CA PHE A 222 3.63 21.08 6.77
C PHE A 222 4.52 19.84 6.54
N LEU A 223 3.99 18.64 6.81
CA LEU A 223 4.70 17.38 6.60
C LEU A 223 4.86 17.02 5.12
N HIS A 224 3.81 17.24 4.31
CA HIS A 224 3.86 17.00 2.87
C HIS A 224 4.86 17.93 2.17
N PHE A 225 4.88 19.23 2.54
CA PHE A 225 5.89 20.17 2.03
C PHE A 225 7.33 19.77 2.39
N SER A 226 7.57 19.31 3.62
CA SER A 226 8.91 18.86 4.05
C SER A 226 9.39 17.59 3.34
N LEU A 227 8.50 16.61 3.13
CA LEU A 227 8.82 15.35 2.45
C LEU A 227 9.01 15.53 0.93
N CYS A 228 8.19 16.38 0.30
CA CYS A 228 8.32 16.71 -1.12
C CYS A 228 9.58 17.55 -1.40
N MET A 229 9.98 18.45 -0.48
CA MET A 229 11.26 19.18 -0.58
C MET A 229 12.48 18.28 -0.37
N SER A 230 12.42 17.27 0.52
CA SER A 230 13.54 16.33 0.70
C SER A 230 13.82 15.50 -0.57
N HIS A 231 12.78 15.13 -1.33
CA HIS A 231 12.96 14.46 -2.61
C HIS A 231 13.55 15.37 -3.70
N LYS A 232 13.23 16.67 -3.72
CA LYS A 232 13.82 17.64 -4.67
C LYS A 232 15.26 18.04 -4.32
N CYS A 233 15.63 18.09 -3.03
CA CYS A 233 17.01 18.38 -2.62
C CYS A 233 18.00 17.21 -2.82
N SER A 234 17.50 16.00 -3.07
CA SER A 234 18.34 14.82 -3.32
C SER A 234 18.73 14.64 -4.80
N SER A 235 18.35 15.59 -5.66
CA SER A 235 18.60 15.55 -7.12
C SER A 235 19.57 16.64 -7.61
N VAL A 236 20.57 16.99 -6.80
CA VAL A 236 21.71 17.84 -7.20
C VAL A 236 23.01 17.14 -6.85
#